data_AF-A0A0F9FGG5-F1
#
_entry.id   AF-A0A0F9FGG5-F1
#
_cell.length_a   1.000
_cell.length_b   1.000
_cell.length_c   1.000
_cell.angle_alpha   90.00
_cell.angle_beta   90.00
_cell.angle_gamma   90.00
#
_symmetry.space_group_name_H-M   'P 1'
#
loop_
_entity.id
_entity.type
_entity.pdbx_description
1 polymer ?
#
loop_
_entity_poly.entity_id
_entity_poly.type
_entity_poly.pdbx_seq_one_letter_code
_entity_poly.pdbx_strand_id
1 'polypeptide(L)'
;GFAMLHRRVKKPDGSTFEIEDMNRLLRIQDVMPFFRDMLVQIAFQPFTRVDVRRMHKMGVLNREETKSAYLDRGFDDEKAEQMTEFTIQFNTESDRDLTKSEILRALDRRVIDEDLAIIILDEIGLSFEAASVIVATHQAKVAMDLTDELSDIEIDRFIDGITNEDELMDSLVLLDLTSGQLEVLMAKARKRRRRAEKMPSKADILRWHIAGIVDRETADTLLDRIGIREEFRVIYLQESEASAEK
;
A
#
# COMPACT_ATOMS: atom_id res chain seq x y z
N GLY A 1 15.20 19.95 -39.96
CA GLY A 1 16.27 20.18 -38.96
C GLY A 1 16.64 18.84 -38.37
N PHE A 2 17.91 18.50 -38.33
CA PHE A 2 18.41 17.23 -37.80
C PHE A 2 18.25 17.22 -36.27
N ALA A 3 17.05 16.91 -35.78
CA ALA A 3 16.84 16.67 -34.36
C ALA A 3 17.38 15.28 -33.99
N MET A 4 18.16 15.19 -32.91
CA MET A 4 18.66 13.96 -32.31
C MET A 4 19.82 13.25 -33.04
N LEU A 5 20.98 13.90 -33.06
CA LEU A 5 22.24 13.37 -33.60
C LEU A 5 22.68 12.01 -33.01
N HIS A 6 22.26 11.68 -31.78
CA HIS A 6 22.90 10.64 -30.95
C HIS A 6 22.07 9.38 -30.70
N ARG A 7 21.15 9.02 -31.60
CA ARG A 7 20.40 7.75 -31.49
C ARG A 7 21.25 6.49 -31.74
N ARG A 8 22.58 6.61 -31.74
CA ARG A 8 23.53 5.54 -32.08
C ARG A 8 23.14 4.83 -33.38
N VAL A 9 22.68 5.61 -34.37
CA VAL A 9 22.20 5.10 -35.65
C VAL A 9 23.33 4.33 -36.33
N LYS A 10 23.03 3.12 -36.82
CA LYS A 10 24.01 2.30 -37.52
C LYS A 10 24.15 2.72 -38.97
N LYS A 11 25.40 2.94 -39.39
CA LYS A 11 25.80 3.13 -40.79
C LYS A 11 25.69 1.78 -41.54
N PRO A 12 25.63 1.79 -42.89
CA PRO A 12 25.61 0.57 -43.71
C PRO A 12 26.80 -0.37 -43.48
N ASP A 13 27.94 0.17 -43.02
CA ASP A 13 29.15 -0.58 -42.69
C ASP A 13 29.16 -1.16 -41.25
N GLY A 14 28.08 -0.98 -40.49
CA GLY A 14 27.93 -1.46 -39.11
C GLY A 14 28.50 -0.52 -38.03
N SER A 15 29.23 0.54 -38.42
CA SER A 15 29.72 1.56 -37.49
C SER A 15 28.57 2.48 -37.02
N THR A 16 28.80 3.29 -35.99
CA THR A 16 27.79 4.20 -35.43
C THR A 16 27.97 5.60 -36.03
N PHE A 17 26.88 6.30 -36.32
CA PHE A 17 26.91 7.70 -36.74
C PHE A 17 27.44 8.60 -35.63
N GLU A 18 28.48 9.38 -35.93
CA GLU A 18 29.23 10.23 -34.99
C GLU A 18 29.20 11.71 -35.42
N ILE A 19 29.78 12.59 -34.60
CA ILE A 19 29.79 14.05 -34.85
C ILE A 19 30.53 14.37 -36.16
N GLU A 20 31.60 13.62 -36.45
CA GLU A 20 32.39 13.72 -37.67
C GLU A 20 31.55 13.44 -38.92
N ASP A 21 30.62 12.48 -38.83
CA ASP A 21 29.71 12.15 -39.93
C ASP A 21 28.72 13.31 -40.18
N MET A 22 28.21 13.96 -39.12
CA MET A 22 27.39 15.17 -39.27
C MET A 22 28.18 16.30 -39.89
N ASN A 23 29.40 16.56 -39.42
CA ASN A 23 30.26 17.60 -39.99
C ASN A 23 30.54 17.35 -41.48
N ARG A 24 30.74 16.09 -41.87
CA ARG A 24 30.87 15.69 -43.27
C ARG A 24 29.59 15.92 -44.06
N LEU A 25 28.43 15.57 -43.50
CA LEU A 25 27.12 15.80 -44.12
C LEU A 25 26.89 17.30 -44.37
N LEU A 26 27.08 18.14 -43.35
CA LEU A 26 26.93 19.59 -43.46
C LEU A 26 27.91 20.18 -44.48
N ARG A 27 29.13 19.62 -44.58
CA ARG A 27 30.09 20.00 -45.63
C ARG A 27 29.58 19.67 -47.04
N ILE A 28 29.01 18.48 -47.23
CA ILE A 28 28.46 18.03 -48.54
C ILE A 28 27.23 18.86 -48.92
N GLN A 29 26.48 19.34 -47.94
CA GLN A 29 25.34 20.26 -48.15
C GLN A 29 25.76 21.72 -48.32
N ASP A 30 27.06 22.00 -48.51
CA ASP A 30 27.62 23.34 -48.66
C ASP A 30 27.28 24.33 -47.52
N VAL A 31 27.03 23.81 -46.31
CA VAL A 31 26.88 24.63 -45.12
C VAL A 31 28.22 25.29 -44.81
N MET A 32 28.22 26.61 -44.61
CA MET A 32 29.45 27.37 -44.33
C MET A 32 30.13 26.84 -43.06
N PRO A 33 31.48 26.70 -43.05
CA PRO A 33 32.22 26.16 -41.90
C PRO A 33 31.85 26.81 -40.57
N PHE A 34 31.66 28.13 -40.57
CA PHE A 34 31.24 28.91 -39.41
C PHE A 34 29.94 28.39 -38.77
N PHE A 35 28.98 27.90 -39.57
CA PHE A 35 27.67 27.46 -39.07
C PHE A 35 27.61 26.00 -38.64
N ARG A 36 28.61 25.18 -38.95
CA ARG A 36 28.53 23.72 -38.73
C ARG A 36 28.47 23.39 -37.25
N ASP A 37 29.38 23.93 -36.46
CA ASP A 37 29.44 23.65 -35.02
C ASP A 37 28.18 24.14 -34.29
N MET A 38 27.65 25.30 -34.69
CA MET A 38 26.40 25.83 -34.14
C MET A 38 25.20 24.93 -34.46
N LEU A 39 25.10 24.45 -35.71
CA LEU A 39 24.03 23.54 -36.13
C LEU A 39 24.14 22.17 -35.47
N VAL A 40 25.35 21.72 -35.15
CA VAL A 40 25.59 20.48 -34.40
C VAL A 40 25.15 20.65 -32.95
N GLN A 41 25.47 21.76 -32.29
CA GLN A 41 25.11 21.99 -30.88
C GLN A 41 23.58 22.02 -30.66
N ILE A 42 22.82 22.62 -31.56
CA ILE A 42 21.35 22.65 -31.46
C ILE A 42 20.68 21.31 -31.84
N ALA A 43 21.44 20.32 -32.32
CA ALA A 43 20.93 18.99 -32.65
C ALA A 43 20.77 18.07 -31.42
N PHE A 44 21.33 18.47 -30.27
CA PHE A 44 21.18 17.77 -28.99
C PHE A 44 19.81 18.04 -28.37
N GLN A 45 19.34 17.10 -27.54
CA GLN A 45 18.06 17.25 -26.86
C GLN A 45 18.25 18.05 -25.56
N PRO A 46 17.51 19.15 -25.35
CA PRO A 46 17.54 19.90 -24.10
C PRO A 46 16.82 19.14 -22.98
N PHE A 47 17.17 19.43 -21.72
CA PHE A 47 16.47 18.89 -20.54
C PHE A 47 14.97 19.14 -20.58
N THR A 48 14.15 18.21 -20.10
CA THR A 48 12.70 18.43 -20.01
C THR A 48 12.37 19.46 -18.92
N ARG A 49 11.22 20.13 -19.03
CA ARG A 49 10.77 21.08 -17.99
C ARG A 49 10.64 20.42 -16.61
N VAL A 50 10.27 19.13 -16.60
CA VAL A 50 10.14 18.32 -15.38
C VAL A 50 11.53 18.04 -14.79
N ASP A 51 12.48 17.63 -15.62
CA ASP A 51 13.85 17.37 -15.17
C ASP A 51 14.51 18.64 -14.64
N VAL A 52 14.34 19.78 -15.32
CA VAL A 52 14.87 21.08 -14.85
C VAL A 52 14.35 21.43 -13.46
N ARG A 53 13.03 21.26 -13.22
CA ARG A 53 12.42 21.50 -11.90
C ARG A 53 12.98 20.58 -10.82
N ARG A 54 13.08 19.27 -11.11
CA ARG A 54 13.61 18.26 -10.19
C ARG A 54 15.09 18.49 -9.89
N MET A 55 15.88 18.80 -10.91
CA MET A 55 17.30 19.12 -10.78
C MET A 55 17.54 20.38 -9.94
N HIS A 56 16.74 21.43 -10.13
CA HIS A 56 16.79 22.61 -9.25
C HIS A 56 16.44 22.25 -7.80
N LYS A 57 15.34 21.49 -7.59
CA LYS A 57 14.93 21.03 -6.24
C LYS A 57 16.02 20.22 -5.54
N MET A 58 16.79 19.43 -6.29
CA MET A 58 17.91 18.62 -5.79
C MET A 58 19.23 19.40 -5.66
N GLY A 59 19.27 20.68 -6.04
CA GLY A 59 20.49 21.49 -6.04
C GLY A 59 21.51 21.12 -7.13
N VAL A 60 21.09 20.34 -8.13
CA VAL A 60 21.91 19.99 -9.30
C VAL A 60 22.05 21.17 -10.25
N LEU A 61 20.98 21.94 -10.45
CA LEU A 61 21.01 23.19 -11.18
C LEU A 61 20.84 24.35 -10.21
N ASN A 62 21.71 25.35 -10.33
CA ASN A 62 21.48 26.65 -9.71
C ASN A 62 20.50 27.49 -10.54
N ARG A 63 20.14 28.68 -10.06
CA ARG A 63 19.21 29.61 -10.75
C ARG A 63 19.62 29.91 -12.19
N GLU A 64 20.88 30.25 -12.42
CA GLU A 64 21.38 30.65 -13.74
C GLU A 64 21.40 29.45 -14.70
N GLU A 65 21.77 28.27 -14.21
CA GLU A 65 21.72 27.03 -14.98
C GLU A 65 20.27 26.61 -15.29
N THR A 66 19.35 26.86 -14.37
CA THR A 66 17.90 26.64 -14.56
C THR A 66 17.37 27.54 -15.67
N LYS A 67 17.74 28.82 -15.67
CA LYS A 67 17.39 29.76 -16.75
C LYS A 67 17.98 29.31 -18.09
N SER A 68 19.26 28.95 -18.11
CA SER A 68 19.92 28.47 -19.33
C SER A 68 19.22 27.23 -19.90
N ALA A 69 18.81 26.30 -19.05
CA ALA A 69 18.09 25.10 -19.50
C ALA A 69 16.73 25.45 -20.13
N TYR A 70 16.05 26.52 -19.68
CA TYR A 70 14.86 27.00 -20.36
C TYR A 70 15.15 27.70 -21.69
N LEU A 71 16.24 28.48 -21.79
CA LEU A 71 16.68 29.04 -23.07
C LEU A 71 16.97 27.94 -24.11
N ASP A 72 17.60 26.84 -23.71
CA ASP A 72 17.88 25.69 -24.59
C ASP A 72 16.60 25.03 -25.12
N ARG A 73 15.46 25.21 -24.44
CA ARG A 73 14.14 24.76 -24.92
C ARG A 73 13.49 25.72 -25.92
N GLY A 74 14.14 26.83 -26.23
CA GLY A 74 13.64 27.85 -27.14
C GLY A 74 12.72 28.88 -26.48
N PHE A 75 12.74 29.00 -25.15
CA PHE A 75 12.13 30.17 -24.51
C PHE A 75 12.96 31.42 -24.84
N ASP A 76 12.30 32.55 -25.01
CA ASP A 76 12.98 33.85 -25.01
C ASP A 76 13.45 34.21 -23.59
N ASP A 77 14.29 35.24 -23.46
CA ASP A 77 14.91 35.61 -22.18
C ASP A 77 13.88 35.95 -21.09
N GLU A 78 12.81 36.68 -21.46
CA GLU A 78 11.74 37.04 -20.54
C GLU A 78 10.98 35.80 -20.03
N LYS A 79 10.59 34.89 -20.92
CA LYS A 79 9.90 33.65 -20.51
C LYS A 79 10.81 32.71 -19.74
N ALA A 80 12.09 32.63 -20.10
CA ALA A 80 13.07 31.84 -19.38
C ALA A 80 13.24 32.37 -17.95
N GLU A 81 13.28 33.69 -17.77
CA GLU A 81 13.30 34.34 -16.47
C GLU A 81 12.04 34.01 -15.64
N GLN A 82 10.86 34.22 -16.23
CA GLN A 82 9.58 33.91 -15.57
C GLN A 82 9.47 32.43 -15.17
N MET A 83 9.92 31.52 -16.02
CA MET A 83 9.90 30.08 -15.74
C MET A 83 10.91 29.69 -14.65
N THR A 84 12.06 30.37 -14.61
CA THR A 84 13.07 30.18 -13.56
C THR A 84 12.52 30.62 -12.21
N GLU A 85 11.91 31.81 -12.15
CA GLU A 85 11.30 32.34 -10.94
C GLU A 85 10.14 31.44 -10.47
N PHE A 86 9.28 31.00 -11.39
CA PHE A 86 8.25 30.00 -11.10
C PHE A 86 8.85 28.72 -10.51
N THR A 87 9.96 28.23 -11.05
CA THR A 87 10.61 27.00 -10.58
C THR A 87 11.20 27.17 -9.18
N ILE A 88 11.79 28.32 -8.89
CA ILE A 88 12.31 28.64 -7.56
C ILE A 88 11.16 28.70 -6.58
N GLN A 89 10.12 29.49 -6.86
CA GLN A 89 8.95 29.62 -6.01
C GLN A 89 8.25 28.27 -5.79
N PHE A 90 7.99 27.52 -6.86
CA PHE A 90 7.40 26.19 -6.79
C PHE A 90 8.20 25.22 -5.91
N ASN A 91 9.52 25.34 -5.87
CA ASN A 91 10.38 24.49 -5.04
C ASN A 91 10.56 25.03 -3.61
N THR A 92 10.24 26.29 -3.37
CA THR A 92 10.39 26.98 -2.07
C THR A 92 9.08 27.03 -1.29
N GLU A 93 7.95 27.15 -2.00
CA GLU A 93 6.63 26.88 -1.46
C GLU A 93 6.59 25.39 -1.14
N SER A 94 6.72 25.08 0.15
CA SER A 94 6.19 23.85 0.69
C SER A 94 4.67 23.90 0.51
N ASP A 95 4.20 23.54 -0.69
CA ASP A 95 2.99 22.73 -0.75
C ASP A 95 3.15 21.73 0.40
N ARG A 96 2.14 21.64 1.28
CA ARG A 96 2.08 20.54 2.23
C ARG A 96 2.21 19.30 1.37
N ASP A 97 3.43 18.76 1.27
CA ASP A 97 3.76 17.68 0.35
C ASP A 97 2.74 16.61 0.67
N LEU A 98 1.79 16.42 -0.25
CA LEU A 98 0.70 15.49 -0.06
C LEU A 98 1.38 14.17 0.25
N THR A 99 1.26 13.73 1.49
CA THR A 99 1.98 12.54 1.89
C THR A 99 1.35 11.38 1.15
N LYS A 100 2.14 10.34 0.83
CA LYS A 100 1.61 9.08 0.30
C LYS A 100 0.34 8.63 1.07
N SER A 101 0.35 8.77 2.40
CA SER A 101 -0.77 8.43 3.28
C SER A 101 -2.00 9.33 3.12
N GLU A 102 -1.86 10.60 2.76
CA GLU A 102 -3.00 11.48 2.47
C GLU A 102 -3.64 11.16 1.12
N ILE A 103 -2.83 10.87 0.11
CA ILE A 103 -3.29 10.47 -1.22
C ILE A 103 -4.06 9.15 -1.14
N LEU A 104 -3.49 8.14 -0.46
CA LEU A 104 -4.17 6.85 -0.27
C LEU A 104 -5.46 6.98 0.55
N ARG A 105 -5.49 7.85 1.58
CA ARG A 105 -6.75 8.13 2.32
C ARG A 105 -7.80 8.83 1.46
N ALA A 106 -7.40 9.70 0.54
CA ALA A 106 -8.33 10.34 -0.40
C ALA A 106 -8.92 9.31 -1.38
N LEU A 107 -8.09 8.37 -1.83
CA LEU A 107 -8.52 7.23 -2.65
C LEU A 107 -9.51 6.34 -1.90
N ASP A 108 -9.22 5.97 -0.64
CA ASP A 108 -10.12 5.16 0.20
C ASP A 108 -11.51 5.79 0.37
N ARG A 109 -11.52 7.12 0.51
CA ARG A 109 -12.75 7.90 0.67
C ARG A 109 -13.44 8.21 -0.65
N ARG A 110 -12.94 7.68 -1.78
CA ARG A 110 -13.42 7.93 -3.15
C ARG A 110 -13.48 9.43 -3.49
N VAL A 111 -12.61 10.23 -2.88
CA VAL A 111 -12.45 11.65 -3.20
C VAL A 111 -11.70 11.80 -4.52
N ILE A 112 -10.80 10.86 -4.80
CA ILE A 112 -10.05 10.73 -6.05
C ILE A 112 -10.18 9.29 -6.56
N ASP A 113 -9.93 9.09 -7.85
CA ASP A 113 -9.84 7.77 -8.48
C ASP A 113 -8.38 7.27 -8.56
N GLU A 114 -8.22 6.05 -9.07
CA GLU A 114 -6.92 5.36 -9.19
C GLU A 114 -5.96 6.11 -10.11
N ASP A 115 -6.46 6.55 -11.28
CA ASP A 115 -5.66 7.25 -12.28
C ASP A 115 -5.10 8.57 -11.71
N LEU A 116 -5.95 9.34 -11.02
CA LEU A 116 -5.55 10.58 -10.38
C LEU A 116 -4.60 10.32 -9.20
N ALA A 117 -4.82 9.25 -8.41
CA ALA A 117 -3.90 8.88 -7.33
C ALA A 117 -2.50 8.54 -7.88
N ILE A 118 -2.40 7.83 -9.00
CA ILE A 118 -1.12 7.51 -9.65
C ILE A 118 -0.41 8.77 -10.13
N ILE A 119 -1.14 9.70 -10.76
CA ILE A 119 -0.59 10.99 -11.23
C ILE A 119 0.00 11.78 -10.05
N ILE A 120 -0.77 11.95 -8.97
CA ILE A 120 -0.31 12.73 -7.81
C ILE A 120 0.88 12.04 -7.13
N LEU A 121 0.91 10.71 -7.07
CA LEU A 121 2.07 9.97 -6.55
C LEU A 121 3.32 10.18 -7.43
N ASP A 122 3.19 10.28 -8.75
CA ASP A 122 4.30 10.61 -9.65
C ASP A 122 4.81 12.05 -9.46
N GLU A 123 3.90 12.98 -9.23
CA GLU A 123 4.23 14.39 -8.96
C GLU A 123 5.05 14.57 -7.67
N ILE A 124 4.79 13.76 -6.63
CA ILE A 124 5.59 13.75 -5.40
C ILE A 124 6.89 12.92 -5.52
N GLY A 125 7.19 12.37 -6.70
CA GLY A 125 8.49 11.77 -7.01
C GLY A 125 8.54 10.23 -6.96
N LEU A 126 7.41 9.53 -6.90
CA LEU A 126 7.38 8.08 -7.17
C LEU A 126 7.41 7.85 -8.69
N SER A 127 7.99 6.76 -9.18
CA SER A 127 7.81 6.43 -10.60
C SER A 127 6.37 5.98 -10.86
N PHE A 128 5.89 6.14 -12.08
CA PHE A 128 4.58 5.65 -12.51
C PHE A 128 4.36 4.17 -12.14
N GLU A 129 5.37 3.30 -12.34
CA GLU A 129 5.29 1.88 -12.00
C GLU A 129 5.18 1.68 -10.48
N ALA A 130 5.98 2.42 -9.70
CA ALA A 130 5.93 2.35 -8.25
C ALA A 130 4.59 2.84 -7.70
N ALA A 131 4.05 3.94 -8.25
CA ALA A 131 2.75 4.47 -7.91
C ALA A 131 1.62 3.47 -8.20
N SER A 132 1.66 2.83 -9.37
CA SER A 132 0.69 1.80 -9.77
C SER A 132 0.69 0.61 -8.80
N VAL A 133 1.87 0.09 -8.46
CA VAL A 133 2.00 -1.01 -7.49
C VAL A 133 1.49 -0.61 -6.10
N ILE A 134 1.78 0.62 -5.67
CA ILE A 134 1.32 1.15 -4.38
C ILE A 134 -0.21 1.21 -4.31
N VAL A 135 -0.86 1.76 -5.34
CA VAL A 135 -2.32 1.89 -5.39
C VAL A 135 -2.97 0.51 -5.37
N ALA A 136 -2.51 -0.40 -6.22
CA ALA A 136 -3.06 -1.77 -6.29
C ALA A 136 -2.89 -2.54 -4.96
N THR A 137 -1.71 -2.45 -4.33
CA THR A 137 -1.45 -3.11 -3.04
C THR A 137 -2.33 -2.52 -1.94
N HIS A 138 -2.54 -1.20 -1.94
CA HIS A 138 -3.36 -0.52 -0.96
C HIS A 138 -4.83 -0.92 -1.09
N GLN A 139 -5.37 -0.96 -2.31
CA GLN A 139 -6.74 -1.41 -2.54
C GLN A 139 -6.95 -2.87 -2.16
N ALA A 140 -5.99 -3.75 -2.49
CA ALA A 140 -6.04 -5.14 -2.05
C ALA A 140 -6.07 -5.26 -0.52
N LYS A 141 -5.28 -4.44 0.18
CA LYS A 141 -5.31 -4.37 1.64
C LYS A 141 -6.67 -3.90 2.17
N VAL A 142 -7.22 -2.82 1.63
CA VAL A 142 -8.53 -2.28 2.06
C VAL A 142 -9.64 -3.30 1.83
N ALA A 143 -9.61 -4.04 0.72
CA ALA A 143 -10.55 -5.12 0.47
C ALA A 143 -10.42 -6.25 1.51
N MET A 144 -9.18 -6.65 1.85
CA MET A 144 -8.93 -7.64 2.89
C MET A 144 -9.41 -7.17 4.27
N ASP A 145 -9.09 -5.93 4.66
CA ASP A 145 -9.49 -5.36 5.95
C ASP A 145 -11.03 -5.31 6.07
N LEU A 146 -11.75 -4.97 5.00
CA LEU A 146 -13.21 -5.00 4.95
C LEU A 146 -13.77 -6.43 5.10
N THR A 147 -13.19 -7.39 4.38
CA THR A 147 -13.59 -8.80 4.48
C THR A 147 -13.36 -9.35 5.89
N ASP A 148 -12.26 -8.99 6.54
CA ASP A 148 -11.97 -9.37 7.92
C ASP A 148 -13.01 -8.79 8.90
N GLU A 149 -13.37 -7.52 8.75
CA GLU A 149 -14.39 -6.85 9.58
C GLU A 149 -15.77 -7.52 9.40
N LEU A 150 -16.20 -7.75 8.17
CA LEU A 150 -17.46 -8.44 7.87
C LEU A 150 -17.48 -9.87 8.41
N SER A 151 -16.37 -10.59 8.29
CA SER A 151 -16.23 -11.94 8.83
C SER A 151 -16.37 -11.95 10.35
N ASP A 152 -15.75 -11.00 11.06
CA ASP A 152 -15.86 -10.90 12.51
C ASP A 152 -17.30 -10.55 12.96
N ILE A 153 -18.02 -9.70 12.23
CA ILE A 153 -19.45 -9.40 12.50
C ILE A 153 -20.31 -10.66 12.42
N GLU A 154 -20.15 -11.47 11.37
CA GLU A 154 -20.93 -12.70 11.20
C GLU A 154 -20.56 -13.75 12.25
N ILE A 155 -19.29 -13.82 12.65
CA ILE A 155 -18.85 -14.66 13.77
C ILE A 155 -19.49 -14.23 15.09
N ASP A 156 -19.58 -12.93 15.36
CA ASP A 156 -20.18 -12.41 16.59
C ASP A 156 -21.69 -12.70 16.64
N ARG A 157 -22.40 -12.58 15.52
CA ARG A 157 -23.81 -13.03 15.40
C ARG A 157 -24.00 -14.51 15.71
N PHE A 158 -23.07 -15.35 15.25
CA PHE A 158 -23.07 -16.78 15.54
C PHE A 158 -22.79 -17.07 17.03
N ILE A 159 -21.89 -16.31 17.65
CA ILE A 159 -21.58 -16.42 19.08
C ILE A 159 -22.78 -16.02 19.94
N ASP A 160 -23.46 -14.94 19.57
CA ASP A 160 -24.66 -14.44 20.25
C ASP A 160 -25.88 -15.36 20.04
N GLY A 161 -25.74 -16.40 19.22
CA GLY A 161 -26.80 -17.37 18.92
C GLY A 161 -27.89 -16.82 18.00
N ILE A 162 -27.64 -15.69 17.34
CA ILE A 162 -28.54 -15.10 16.33
C ILE A 162 -28.55 -15.98 15.09
N THR A 163 -27.40 -16.55 14.72
CA THR A 163 -27.26 -17.47 13.58
C THR A 163 -26.76 -18.86 14.00
N ASN A 164 -27.12 -19.86 13.20
CA ASN A 164 -26.60 -21.22 13.32
C ASN A 164 -25.34 -21.43 12.45
N GLU A 165 -24.77 -22.64 12.49
CA GLU A 165 -23.50 -22.94 11.83
C GLU A 165 -23.60 -22.95 10.30
N ASP A 166 -24.71 -23.45 9.75
CA ASP A 166 -24.96 -23.47 8.31
C ASP A 166 -25.17 -22.03 7.79
N GLU A 167 -25.92 -21.22 8.54
CA GLU A 167 -26.14 -19.79 8.23
C GLU A 167 -24.83 -18.99 8.27
N LEU A 168 -23.94 -19.25 9.24
CA LEU A 168 -22.62 -18.61 9.29
C LEU A 168 -21.78 -19.00 8.07
N MET A 169 -21.80 -20.27 7.67
CA MET A 169 -21.06 -20.76 6.51
C MET A 169 -21.55 -20.07 5.23
N ASP A 170 -22.87 -19.99 5.04
CA ASP A 170 -23.47 -19.31 3.89
C ASP A 170 -23.09 -17.83 3.84
N SER A 171 -23.15 -17.13 4.98
CA SER A 171 -22.72 -15.72 5.09
C SER A 171 -21.24 -15.53 4.72
N LEU A 172 -20.34 -16.39 5.21
CA LEU A 172 -18.91 -16.29 4.96
C LEU A 172 -18.55 -16.63 3.49
N VAL A 173 -19.26 -17.56 2.86
CA VAL A 173 -19.04 -17.89 1.43
C VAL A 173 -19.32 -16.69 0.52
N LEU A 174 -20.26 -15.82 0.90
CA LEU A 174 -20.56 -14.59 0.15
C LEU A 174 -19.44 -13.54 0.19
N LEU A 175 -18.45 -13.69 1.08
CA LEU A 175 -17.33 -12.75 1.24
C LEU A 175 -16.13 -13.08 0.31
N ASP A 176 -16.33 -13.94 -0.69
CA ASP A 176 -15.32 -14.37 -1.68
C ASP A 176 -14.02 -14.91 -1.05
N LEU A 177 -14.17 -15.59 0.09
CA LEU A 177 -13.08 -16.21 0.82
C LEU A 177 -12.59 -17.47 0.13
N THR A 178 -11.28 -17.71 0.15
CA THR A 178 -10.75 -19.02 -0.26
C THR A 178 -11.20 -20.12 0.70
N SER A 179 -11.23 -21.37 0.22
CA SER A 179 -11.62 -22.53 1.04
C SER A 179 -10.81 -22.66 2.33
N GLY A 180 -9.50 -22.39 2.27
CA GLY A 180 -8.64 -22.41 3.46
C GLY A 180 -8.96 -21.29 4.46
N GLN A 181 -9.31 -20.08 4.00
CA GLN A 181 -9.73 -18.99 4.88
C GLN A 181 -11.06 -19.31 5.56
N LEU A 182 -12.03 -19.84 4.80
CA LEU A 182 -13.33 -20.26 5.32
C LEU A 182 -13.18 -21.31 6.44
N GLU A 183 -12.36 -22.34 6.22
CA GLU A 183 -12.08 -23.37 7.24
C GLU A 183 -11.51 -22.78 8.53
N VAL A 184 -10.54 -21.87 8.42
CA VAL A 184 -9.92 -21.20 9.57
C VAL A 184 -10.94 -20.33 10.33
N LEU A 185 -11.76 -19.56 9.62
CA LEU A 185 -12.78 -18.70 10.23
C LEU A 185 -13.87 -19.52 10.92
N MET A 186 -14.35 -20.61 10.31
CA MET A 186 -15.29 -21.53 10.93
C MET A 186 -14.70 -22.18 12.19
N ALA A 187 -13.42 -22.58 12.16
CA ALA A 187 -12.74 -23.11 13.33
C ALA A 187 -12.60 -22.06 14.46
N LYS A 188 -12.29 -20.79 14.11
CA LYS A 188 -12.25 -19.65 15.04
C LYS A 188 -13.62 -19.39 15.66
N ALA A 189 -14.69 -19.39 14.86
CA ALA A 189 -16.06 -19.17 15.29
C ALA A 189 -16.53 -20.23 16.29
N ARG A 190 -16.37 -21.53 15.94
CA ARG A 190 -16.68 -22.66 16.83
C ARG A 190 -15.93 -22.56 18.16
N LYS A 191 -14.64 -22.18 18.12
CA LYS A 191 -13.82 -21.99 19.33
C LYS A 191 -14.32 -20.82 20.19
N ARG A 192 -14.69 -19.69 19.59
CA ARG A 192 -15.23 -18.54 20.32
C ARG A 192 -16.59 -18.85 20.94
N ARG A 193 -17.51 -19.49 20.20
CA ARG A 193 -18.84 -19.88 20.72
C ARG A 193 -18.74 -20.81 21.93
N ARG A 194 -17.86 -21.83 21.90
CA ARG A 194 -17.58 -22.69 23.07
C ARG A 194 -17.09 -21.92 24.31
N ARG A 195 -16.37 -20.81 24.12
CA ARG A 195 -15.93 -19.95 25.23
C ARG A 195 -17.03 -19.00 25.73
N ALA A 196 -17.98 -18.65 24.87
CA ALA A 196 -19.04 -17.69 25.13
C ALA A 196 -20.31 -18.31 25.71
N GLU A 197 -20.53 -19.62 25.54
CA GLU A 197 -21.51 -20.35 26.35
C GLU A 197 -21.24 -20.03 27.82
N LYS A 198 -22.19 -19.34 28.49
CA LYS A 198 -22.04 -18.84 29.87
C LYS A 198 -21.82 -20.02 30.80
N MET A 199 -20.57 -20.40 30.97
CA MET A 199 -20.21 -21.48 31.86
C MET A 199 -20.44 -21.02 33.31
N PRO A 200 -20.97 -21.90 34.17
CA PRO A 200 -21.09 -21.62 35.58
C PRO A 200 -19.72 -21.34 36.20
N SER A 201 -19.67 -20.46 37.20
CA SER A 201 -18.41 -20.15 37.88
C SER A 201 -17.90 -21.36 38.65
N LYS A 202 -16.58 -21.43 38.91
CA LYS A 202 -16.00 -22.43 39.81
C LYS A 202 -16.77 -22.53 41.13
N ALA A 203 -17.14 -21.38 41.71
CA ALA A 203 -17.87 -21.32 42.97
C ALA A 203 -19.28 -21.93 42.86
N ASP A 204 -19.97 -21.72 41.75
CA ASP A 204 -21.30 -22.29 41.53
C ASP A 204 -21.22 -23.80 41.31
N ILE A 205 -20.25 -24.28 40.54
CA ILE A 205 -20.01 -25.71 40.31
C ILE A 205 -19.73 -26.43 41.64
N LEU A 206 -18.82 -25.90 42.47
CA LEU A 206 -18.51 -26.50 43.77
C LEU A 206 -19.70 -26.45 44.73
N ARG A 207 -20.50 -25.37 44.70
CA ARG A 207 -21.72 -25.27 45.49
C ARG A 207 -22.74 -26.33 45.10
N TRP A 208 -22.91 -26.58 43.80
CA TRP A 208 -23.79 -27.64 43.30
C TRP A 208 -23.30 -29.04 43.70
N HIS A 209 -21.98 -29.25 43.69
CA HIS A 209 -21.38 -30.50 44.15
C HIS A 209 -21.62 -30.74 45.65
N ILE A 210 -21.34 -29.74 46.50
CA ILE A 210 -21.58 -29.80 47.96
C ILE A 210 -23.07 -30.04 48.26
N ALA A 211 -23.96 -29.40 47.50
CA ALA A 211 -25.40 -29.57 47.65
C ALA A 211 -25.94 -30.91 47.09
N GLY A 212 -25.08 -31.74 46.48
CA GLY A 212 -25.47 -33.01 45.85
C GLY A 212 -26.35 -32.84 44.59
N ILE A 213 -26.37 -31.64 43.99
CA ILE A 213 -27.13 -31.33 42.77
C ILE A 213 -26.44 -31.95 41.54
N VAL A 214 -25.11 -32.02 41.57
CA VAL A 214 -24.29 -32.71 40.57
C VAL A 214 -23.36 -33.70 41.28
N ASP A 215 -23.07 -34.83 40.65
CA ASP A 215 -22.10 -35.79 41.16
C ASP A 215 -20.65 -35.35 40.85
N ARG A 216 -19.69 -36.07 41.43
CA ARG A 216 -18.25 -35.77 41.31
C ARG A 216 -17.76 -35.80 39.86
N GLU A 217 -18.25 -36.74 39.06
CA GLU A 217 -17.86 -36.90 37.65
C GLU A 217 -18.39 -35.73 36.79
N THR A 218 -19.64 -35.33 37.02
CA THR A 218 -20.25 -34.16 36.37
C THR A 218 -19.57 -32.87 36.81
N ALA A 219 -19.23 -32.74 38.10
CA ALA A 219 -18.50 -31.59 38.62
C ALA A 219 -17.08 -31.48 38.03
N ASP A 220 -16.33 -32.59 37.92
CA ASP A 220 -15.01 -32.60 37.29
C ASP A 220 -15.08 -32.18 35.82
N THR A 221 -16.07 -32.71 35.09
CA THR A 221 -16.31 -32.36 33.68
C THR A 221 -16.63 -30.87 33.51
N LEU A 222 -17.43 -30.29 34.41
CA LEU A 222 -17.75 -28.85 34.38
C LEU A 222 -16.52 -27.98 34.70
N LEU A 223 -15.69 -28.41 35.67
CA LEU A 223 -14.44 -27.73 36.03
C LEU A 223 -13.40 -27.81 34.90
N ASP A 224 -13.34 -28.93 34.16
CA ASP A 224 -12.51 -29.09 32.97
C ASP A 224 -12.96 -28.17 31.82
N ARG A 225 -14.28 -28.08 31.59
CA ARG A 225 -14.86 -27.19 30.56
C ARG A 225 -14.61 -25.70 30.82
N ILE A 226 -14.46 -25.27 32.07
CA ILE A 226 -14.02 -23.89 32.40
C ILE A 226 -12.50 -23.71 32.40
N GLY A 227 -11.73 -24.75 32.07
CA GLY A 227 -10.29 -24.68 31.84
C GLY A 227 -9.41 -24.88 33.07
N ILE A 228 -9.92 -25.47 34.15
CA ILE A 228 -9.11 -25.77 35.34
C ILE A 228 -8.32 -27.06 35.09
N ARG A 229 -6.99 -26.99 35.29
CA ARG A 229 -6.09 -28.15 35.13
C ARG A 229 -6.47 -29.26 36.11
N GLU A 230 -6.35 -30.50 35.67
CA GLU A 230 -6.70 -31.73 36.41
C GLU A 230 -6.18 -31.73 37.86
N GLU A 231 -4.90 -31.35 38.04
CA GLU A 231 -4.22 -31.22 39.34
C GLU A 231 -5.05 -30.43 40.36
N PHE A 232 -5.67 -29.33 39.93
CA PHE A 232 -6.44 -28.45 40.78
C PHE A 232 -7.90 -28.88 40.92
N ARG A 233 -8.47 -29.56 39.92
CA ARG A 233 -9.83 -30.09 40.01
C ARG A 233 -9.95 -31.14 41.11
N VAL A 234 -8.96 -32.03 41.20
CA VAL A 234 -8.88 -33.05 42.26
C VAL A 234 -8.89 -32.39 43.64
N ILE A 235 -8.08 -31.35 43.83
CA ILE A 235 -7.98 -30.62 45.11
C ILE A 235 -9.31 -29.93 45.44
N TYR A 236 -9.94 -29.26 44.48
CA TYR A 236 -11.22 -28.56 44.72
C TYR A 236 -12.36 -29.52 45.04
N LEU A 237 -12.42 -30.67 44.39
CA LEU A 237 -13.44 -31.68 44.67
C LEU A 237 -13.21 -32.30 46.05
N GLN A 238 -11.97 -32.62 46.43
CA GLN A 238 -11.63 -33.10 47.78
C GLN A 238 -11.97 -32.08 48.88
N GLU A 239 -11.64 -30.80 48.65
CA GLU A 239 -11.99 -29.71 49.57
C GLU A 239 -13.52 -29.57 49.74
N SER A 240 -14.26 -29.70 48.64
CA SER A 240 -15.72 -29.62 48.66
C SER A 240 -16.37 -30.80 49.41
N GLU A 241 -15.84 -32.01 49.28
CA GLU A 241 -16.30 -33.20 50.02
C GLU A 241 -16.05 -33.04 51.53
N ALA A 242 -14.83 -32.63 51.91
CA ALA A 242 -14.47 -32.38 53.30
C ALA A 242 -15.27 -31.25 53.96
N SER A 243 -15.82 -30.32 53.15
CA SER A 243 -16.68 -29.23 53.61
C SER A 243 -18.14 -29.65 53.76
N ALA A 244 -18.58 -30.71 53.08
CA ALA A 244 -19.93 -31.26 53.18
C ALA A 244 -20.13 -32.19 54.40
N GLU A 245 -19.04 -32.74 54.94
CA GLU A 245 -19.03 -33.62 56.13
C GLU A 245 -19.02 -32.87 57.48
N LYS A 246 -18.95 -31.53 57.48
CA LYS A 246 -18.97 -30.66 58.67
C LYS A 246 -20.33 -29.99 58.85
#